data_AF-A0A6V8PMW0-F1
#
_entry.id   AF-A0A6V8PMW0-F1
#
_cell.length_a   1.000
_cell.length_b   1.000
_cell.length_c   1.000
_cell.angle_alpha   90.00
_cell.angle_beta   90.00
_cell.angle_gamma   90.00
#
_symmetry.space_group_name_H-M   'P 1'
#
loop_
_entity.id
_entity.type
_entity.pdbx_description
1 polymer ?
#
loop_
_entity_poly.entity_id
_entity_poly.type
_entity_poly.pdbx_seq_one_letter_code
_entity_poly.pdbx_strand_id
1 'polypeptide(L)'
;EIEGVTEAVVAMGTPHNKELLASRGFLDQALDCASANDLVVVVKGAGKGVFGRVWRRLEELLHPKCEAEETREFQAGSLDGALQGASGVNFALISLPGAYAGVEAKKALARGLHVMVFSDNVSLEEEVELKKYAQGKGLLLLGPDCGTAIIQGYPLGFANEGKRGNVGLVGAAGTGIQEVRTLIDRLG
;
A
#
# COMPACT_ATOMS: atom_id res chain seq x y z
N GLU A 1 5.34 -3.67 -23.77
CA GLU A 1 6.65 -3.07 -24.11
C GLU A 1 6.44 -1.99 -25.17
N ILE A 2 7.20 -0.90 -25.12
CA ILE A 2 7.13 0.21 -26.09
C ILE A 2 8.47 0.27 -26.83
N GLU A 3 8.42 0.19 -28.16
CA GLU A 3 9.61 0.26 -29.00
C GLU A 3 10.36 1.60 -28.83
N GLY A 4 11.67 1.49 -28.59
CA GLY A 4 12.56 2.62 -28.33
C GLY A 4 12.71 3.00 -26.86
N VAL A 5 12.01 2.33 -25.94
CA VAL A 5 12.22 2.45 -24.48
C VAL A 5 13.19 1.36 -24.02
N THR A 6 14.30 1.77 -23.41
CA THR A 6 15.30 0.85 -22.84
C THR A 6 15.05 0.57 -21.37
N GLU A 7 14.53 1.56 -20.64
CA GLU A 7 14.24 1.43 -19.21
C GLU A 7 13.08 2.34 -18.83
N ALA A 8 12.17 1.86 -17.99
CA ALA A 8 11.09 2.64 -17.42
C ALA A 8 10.93 2.29 -15.94
N VAL A 9 10.86 3.31 -15.09
CA VAL A 9 10.68 3.16 -13.65
C VAL A 9 9.52 4.03 -13.21
N VAL A 10 8.65 3.48 -12.37
CA VAL A 10 7.54 4.19 -11.73
C VAL A 10 7.78 4.12 -10.22
N ALA A 11 7.78 5.26 -9.55
CA ALA A 11 7.99 5.36 -8.12
C ALA A 11 7.28 6.59 -7.54
N MET A 12 7.06 6.62 -6.23
CA MET A 12 6.64 7.84 -5.53
C MET A 12 7.83 8.78 -5.36
N GLY A 13 7.63 10.10 -5.36
CA GLY A 13 8.68 11.11 -5.18
C GLY A 13 9.26 11.23 -3.77
N THR A 14 9.38 10.11 -3.03
CA THR A 14 10.00 10.08 -1.70
C THR A 14 11.52 10.27 -1.80
N PRO A 15 12.20 10.77 -0.74
CA PRO A 15 13.66 10.91 -0.75
C PRO A 15 14.40 9.62 -1.11
N HIS A 16 13.97 8.49 -0.56
CA HIS A 16 14.54 7.17 -0.85
C HIS A 16 14.43 6.78 -2.33
N ASN A 17 13.25 6.98 -2.93
CA ASN A 17 13.04 6.65 -4.34
C ASN A 17 13.82 7.59 -5.27
N LYS A 18 13.99 8.86 -4.89
CA LYS A 18 14.84 9.81 -5.65
C LYS A 18 16.29 9.37 -5.66
N GLU A 19 16.82 8.94 -4.52
CA GLU A 19 18.19 8.38 -4.42
C GLU A 19 18.34 7.12 -5.29
N LEU A 20 17.34 6.23 -5.26
CA LEU A 20 17.31 5.04 -6.11
C LEU A 20 17.33 5.40 -7.59
N LEU A 21 16.52 6.37 -8.02
CA LEU A 21 16.48 6.85 -9.41
C LEU A 21 17.82 7.49 -9.82
N ALA A 22 18.41 8.32 -8.96
CA ALA A 22 19.71 8.94 -9.19
C ALA A 22 20.81 7.87 -9.36
N SER A 23 20.81 6.82 -8.53
CA SER A 23 21.77 5.70 -8.62
C SER A 23 21.66 4.92 -9.95
N ARG A 24 20.49 4.94 -10.58
CA ARG A 24 20.23 4.33 -11.91
C ARG A 24 20.50 5.27 -13.08
N GLY A 25 21.03 6.47 -12.81
CA GLY A 25 21.39 7.47 -13.82
C GLY A 25 20.22 8.31 -14.32
N PHE A 26 19.11 8.33 -13.57
CA PHE A 26 18.00 9.26 -13.81
C PHE A 26 18.26 10.54 -13.01
N LEU A 27 18.91 11.50 -13.67
CA LEU A 27 19.29 12.79 -13.09
C LEU A 27 18.56 13.89 -13.87
N ASP A 28 17.46 14.40 -13.31
CA ASP A 28 16.67 15.49 -13.88
C ASP A 28 16.23 16.43 -12.75
N GLN A 29 16.28 17.73 -13.00
CA GLN A 29 15.85 18.75 -12.02
C GLN A 29 14.37 18.62 -11.65
N ALA A 30 13.54 18.05 -12.55
CA ALA A 30 12.15 17.78 -12.26
C ALA A 30 11.96 16.78 -11.09
N LEU A 31 12.94 15.90 -10.83
CA LEU A 31 12.90 14.96 -9.70
C LEU A 31 13.09 15.69 -8.35
N ASP A 32 13.83 16.79 -8.33
CA ASP A 32 14.07 17.54 -7.10
C ASP A 32 12.78 18.21 -6.60
N CYS A 33 11.94 18.68 -7.52
CA CYS A 33 10.66 19.32 -7.21
C CYS A 33 9.54 18.34 -6.80
N ALA A 34 9.67 17.05 -7.10
CA ALA A 34 8.63 16.06 -6.78
C ALA A 34 8.48 15.87 -5.26
N SER A 35 7.27 15.85 -4.74
CA SER A 35 6.98 15.53 -3.34
C SER A 35 6.79 14.03 -3.15
N ALA A 36 6.76 13.59 -1.88
CA ALA A 36 6.46 12.19 -1.53
C ALA A 36 5.08 11.71 -2.03
N ASN A 37 4.16 12.62 -2.35
CA ASN A 37 2.82 12.31 -2.84
C ASN A 37 2.74 12.26 -4.38
N ASP A 38 3.80 12.63 -5.08
CA ASP A 38 3.80 12.69 -6.54
C ASP A 38 4.23 11.34 -7.14
N LEU A 39 3.48 10.87 -8.13
CA LEU A 39 3.87 9.71 -8.93
C LEU A 39 4.90 10.16 -9.98
N VAL A 40 6.11 9.62 -9.86
CA VAL A 40 7.22 9.90 -10.76
C VAL A 40 7.36 8.74 -11.75
N VAL A 41 7.26 9.07 -13.04
CA VAL A 41 7.47 8.12 -14.15
C VAL A 41 8.69 8.56 -14.93
N VAL A 42 9.76 7.77 -14.87
CA VAL A 42 11.00 8.06 -15.58
C VAL A 42 11.23 7.04 -16.69
N VAL A 43 11.52 7.52 -17.89
CA VAL A 43 11.69 6.66 -19.07
C VAL A 43 12.97 7.03 -19.81
N LYS A 44 13.83 6.05 -20.02
CA LYS A 44 15.02 6.12 -20.85
C LYS A 44 14.70 5.49 -22.21
N GLY A 45 14.97 6.23 -23.27
CA GLY A 45 14.71 5.74 -24.62
C GLY A 45 15.32 6.63 -25.69
N ALA A 46 15.44 6.07 -26.89
CA ALA A 46 15.99 6.76 -28.06
C ALA A 46 14.99 6.69 -29.22
N GLY A 47 14.83 7.82 -29.92
CA GLY A 47 13.99 7.91 -31.12
C GLY A 47 12.93 9.00 -31.06
N LYS A 48 12.62 9.58 -32.23
CA LYS A 48 11.57 10.60 -32.35
C LYS A 48 10.21 9.98 -32.01
N GLY A 49 9.47 10.62 -31.11
CA GLY A 49 8.11 10.20 -30.74
C GLY A 49 8.00 9.11 -29.67
N VAL A 50 9.11 8.64 -29.06
CA VAL A 50 9.07 7.71 -27.92
C VAL A 50 8.26 8.30 -26.77
N PHE A 51 8.52 9.57 -26.42
CA PHE A 51 7.79 10.28 -25.36
C PHE A 51 6.27 10.27 -25.60
N GLY A 52 5.81 10.58 -26.83
CA GLY A 52 4.38 10.59 -27.14
C GLY A 52 3.73 9.22 -27.05
N ARG A 53 4.44 8.14 -27.41
CA ARG A 53 3.94 6.75 -27.26
C ARG A 53 3.86 6.35 -25.79
N VAL A 54 4.89 6.70 -25.01
CA VAL A 54 4.93 6.47 -23.56
C VAL A 54 3.81 7.22 -22.86
N TRP A 55 3.64 8.51 -23.16
CA TRP A 55 2.59 9.34 -22.57
C TRP A 55 1.19 8.78 -22.84
N ARG A 56 0.89 8.40 -24.09
CA ARG A 56 -0.39 7.79 -24.44
C ARG A 56 -0.64 6.50 -23.67
N ARG A 57 0.38 5.63 -23.58
CA ARG A 57 0.24 4.38 -22.85
C ARG A 57 0.09 4.60 -21.34
N LEU A 58 0.76 5.62 -20.80
CA LEU A 58 0.62 6.03 -19.41
C LEU A 58 -0.81 6.53 -19.14
N GLU A 59 -1.37 7.37 -20.01
CA GLU A 59 -2.77 7.82 -19.89
C GLU A 59 -3.77 6.66 -19.94
N GLU A 60 -3.56 5.67 -20.81
CA GLU A 60 -4.39 4.47 -20.85
C GLU A 60 -4.32 3.65 -19.55
N LEU A 61 -3.14 3.58 -18.92
CA LEU A 61 -2.92 2.83 -17.68
C LEU A 61 -3.43 3.57 -16.44
N LEU A 62 -3.32 4.90 -16.42
CA LEU A 62 -3.81 5.74 -15.33
C LEU A 62 -5.33 5.96 -15.38
N HIS A 63 -5.95 5.74 -16.54
CA HIS A 63 -7.39 5.75 -16.72
C HIS A 63 -7.91 4.35 -17.08
N PRO A 64 -7.85 3.37 -16.16
CA PRO A 64 -8.58 2.14 -16.38
C PRO A 64 -10.06 2.48 -16.53
N LYS A 65 -10.69 1.96 -17.59
CA LYS A 65 -12.14 1.84 -17.64
C LYS A 65 -12.51 0.86 -16.53
N CYS A 66 -12.79 1.38 -15.34
CA CYS A 66 -13.42 0.59 -14.30
C CYS A 66 -14.82 0.22 -14.82
N GLU A 67 -14.95 -0.95 -15.42
CA GLU A 67 -16.18 -1.72 -15.33
C GLU A 67 -16.28 -2.17 -13.87
N ALA A 68 -16.68 -1.23 -13.01
CA ALA A 68 -17.03 -1.56 -11.65
C ALA A 68 -18.28 -2.46 -11.73
N GLU A 69 -18.12 -3.74 -11.44
CA GLU A 69 -19.27 -4.53 -10.99
C GLU A 69 -19.90 -3.77 -9.83
N GLU A 70 -21.17 -3.38 -9.99
CA GLU A 70 -21.95 -2.60 -9.03
C GLU A 70 -22.23 -3.40 -7.74
N THR A 71 -21.19 -3.74 -6.98
CA THR A 71 -21.35 -3.80 -5.53
C THR A 71 -21.38 -2.35 -5.07
N ARG A 72 -22.56 -1.83 -4.72
CA ARG A 72 -22.67 -0.52 -4.07
C ARG A 72 -21.93 -0.59 -2.73
N GLU A 73 -20.65 -0.27 -2.76
CA GLU A 73 -19.83 -0.13 -1.56
C GLU A 73 -20.46 0.98 -0.70
N PHE A 74 -20.80 0.64 0.54
CA PHE A 74 -21.26 1.63 1.50
C PHE A 74 -20.12 2.59 1.79
N GLN A 75 -20.23 3.83 1.30
CA GLN A 75 -19.26 4.89 1.54
C GLN A 75 -19.74 5.77 2.69
N ALA A 76 -18.90 5.91 3.71
CA ALA A 76 -19.11 6.83 4.81
C ALA A 76 -18.08 7.95 4.78
N GLY A 77 -18.51 9.19 5.04
CA GLY A 77 -17.61 10.35 5.11
C GLY A 77 -16.81 10.45 6.41
N SER A 78 -17.04 9.55 7.36
CA SER A 78 -16.33 9.52 8.64
C SER A 78 -16.28 8.10 9.20
N LEU A 79 -15.29 7.84 10.07
CA LEU A 79 -15.16 6.57 10.78
C LEU A 79 -16.41 6.25 11.62
N ASP A 80 -17.00 7.25 12.27
CA ASP A 80 -18.21 7.05 13.08
C ASP A 80 -19.42 6.73 12.20
N GLY A 81 -19.54 7.37 11.03
CA GLY A 81 -20.56 7.02 10.04
C GLY A 81 -20.38 5.60 9.50
N ALA A 82 -19.14 5.16 9.30
CA ALA A 82 -18.82 3.80 8.86
C ALA A 82 -19.29 2.76 9.90
N LEU A 83 -18.97 2.99 11.17
CA LEU A 83 -19.34 2.10 12.28
C LEU A 83 -20.85 2.05 12.56
N GLN A 84 -21.58 3.12 12.26
CA GLN A 84 -23.04 3.13 12.37
C GLN A 84 -23.71 2.37 11.22
N GLY A 85 -23.15 2.44 10.01
CA GLY A 85 -23.73 1.82 8.82
C GLY A 85 -23.35 0.36 8.60
N ALA A 86 -22.31 -0.14 9.27
CA ALA A 86 -21.84 -1.51 9.14
C ALA A 86 -21.76 -2.21 10.51
N SER A 87 -22.69 -3.14 10.77
CA SER A 87 -22.67 -3.94 11.99
C SER A 87 -21.60 -5.04 11.93
N GLY A 88 -20.94 -5.31 13.06
CA GLY A 88 -19.95 -6.38 13.18
C GLY A 88 -18.54 -6.06 12.67
N VAL A 89 -18.27 -4.81 12.27
CA VAL A 89 -16.92 -4.36 11.91
C VAL A 89 -16.00 -4.42 13.13
N ASN A 90 -14.86 -5.08 12.97
CA ASN A 90 -13.86 -5.26 14.05
C ASN A 90 -12.42 -4.94 13.61
N PHE A 91 -12.23 -4.51 12.36
CA PHE A 91 -10.92 -4.29 11.77
C PHE A 91 -10.92 -3.02 10.91
N ALA A 92 -9.84 -2.25 10.94
CA ALA A 92 -9.62 -1.08 10.10
C ALA A 92 -8.30 -1.21 9.33
N LEU A 93 -8.36 -0.99 8.01
CA LEU A 93 -7.20 -0.87 7.14
C LEU A 93 -6.94 0.62 6.86
N ILE A 94 -5.74 1.09 7.18
CA ILE A 94 -5.35 2.49 7.04
C ILE A 94 -4.27 2.61 5.98
N SER A 95 -4.59 3.32 4.91
CA SER A 95 -3.72 3.58 3.75
C SER A 95 -3.65 5.07 3.40
N LEU A 96 -3.70 5.94 4.42
CA LEU A 96 -3.55 7.39 4.28
C LEU A 96 -2.08 7.78 4.19
N PRO A 97 -1.72 9.00 3.75
CA PRO A 97 -0.34 9.48 3.87
C PRO A 97 0.18 9.37 5.31
N GLY A 98 1.45 8.99 5.49
CA GLY A 98 2.04 8.66 6.80
C GLY A 98 1.78 9.71 7.89
N ALA A 99 1.85 10.99 7.53
CA ALA A 99 1.57 12.12 8.42
C ALA A 99 0.17 12.11 9.07
N TYR A 100 -0.79 11.40 8.49
CA TYR A 100 -2.16 11.26 9.02
C TYR A 100 -2.47 9.84 9.52
N ALA A 101 -1.70 8.84 9.08
CA ALA A 101 -1.98 7.43 9.35
C ALA A 101 -1.95 7.12 10.85
N GLY A 102 -1.00 7.66 11.60
CA GLY A 102 -0.90 7.43 13.05
C GLY A 102 -2.11 7.97 13.83
N VAL A 103 -2.58 9.16 13.47
CA VAL A 103 -3.75 9.79 14.12
C VAL A 103 -5.03 8.98 13.86
N GLU A 104 -5.25 8.54 12.62
CA GLU A 104 -6.42 7.73 12.28
C GLU A 104 -6.33 6.32 12.90
N ALA A 105 -5.12 5.74 13.01
CA ALA A 105 -4.91 4.47 13.70
C ALA A 105 -5.33 4.55 15.16
N LYS A 106 -4.92 5.62 15.85
CA LYS A 106 -5.32 5.86 17.25
C LYS A 106 -6.84 6.00 17.38
N LYS A 107 -7.50 6.71 16.45
CA LYS A 107 -8.95 6.87 16.45
C LYS A 107 -9.68 5.53 16.27
N ALA A 108 -9.20 4.67 15.37
CA ALA A 108 -9.75 3.33 15.15
C ALA A 108 -9.55 2.42 16.37
N LEU A 109 -8.34 2.39 16.94
CA LEU A 109 -8.05 1.65 18.18
C LEU A 109 -8.93 2.11 19.35
N ALA A 110 -9.15 3.43 19.49
CA ALA A 110 -10.02 3.98 20.52
C ALA A 110 -11.49 3.52 20.41
N ARG A 111 -11.92 3.11 19.20
CA ARG A 111 -13.26 2.57 18.91
C ARG A 111 -13.32 1.04 19.01
N GLY A 112 -12.25 0.39 19.49
CA GLY A 112 -12.22 -1.05 19.71
C GLY A 112 -11.92 -1.87 18.44
N LEU A 113 -11.43 -1.24 17.37
CA LEU A 113 -11.06 -1.93 16.14
C LEU A 113 -9.62 -2.44 16.23
N HIS A 114 -9.38 -3.64 15.71
CA HIS A 114 -8.05 -4.04 15.28
C HIS A 114 -7.62 -3.18 14.09
N VAL A 115 -6.33 -2.91 13.95
CA VAL A 115 -5.84 -1.99 12.92
C VAL A 115 -4.69 -2.60 12.15
N MET A 116 -4.71 -2.41 10.83
CA MET A 116 -3.54 -2.56 9.97
C MET A 116 -3.21 -1.20 9.37
N VAL A 117 -1.99 -0.74 9.61
CA VAL A 117 -1.44 0.47 9.00
C VAL A 117 -0.59 0.01 7.83
N PHE A 118 -1.17 0.10 6.63
CA PHE A 118 -0.48 -0.14 5.36
C PHE A 118 0.51 0.97 5.05
N SER A 119 0.17 2.20 5.46
CA SER A 119 0.96 3.40 5.24
C SER A 119 2.37 3.30 5.83
N ASP A 120 3.34 3.76 5.05
CA ASP A 120 4.70 4.05 5.48
C ASP A 120 4.81 5.51 5.98
N ASN A 121 5.98 5.90 6.48
CA ASN A 121 6.33 7.24 6.96
C ASN A 121 5.54 7.68 8.21
N VAL A 122 5.30 6.73 9.11
CA VAL A 122 4.90 6.99 10.49
C VAL A 122 6.15 6.93 11.37
N SER A 123 6.30 7.86 12.31
CA SER A 123 7.49 7.90 13.17
C SER A 123 7.59 6.65 14.07
N LEU A 124 8.81 6.28 14.44
CA LEU A 124 9.03 5.14 15.35
C LEU A 124 8.39 5.38 16.71
N GLU A 125 8.42 6.63 17.19
CA GLU A 125 7.79 7.05 18.44
C GLU A 125 6.28 6.80 18.38
N GLU A 126 5.63 7.23 17.30
CA GLU A 126 4.20 6.98 17.09
C GLU A 126 3.88 5.50 16.98
N GLU A 127 4.68 4.71 16.26
CA GLU A 127 4.52 3.25 16.19
C GLU A 127 4.53 2.63 17.59
N VAL A 128 5.53 2.98 18.41
CA VAL A 128 5.68 2.44 19.76
C VAL A 128 4.49 2.84 20.64
N GLU A 129 4.05 4.10 20.56
CA GLU A 129 2.87 4.57 21.28
C GLU A 129 1.60 3.82 20.88
N LEU A 130 1.38 3.66 19.57
CA LEU A 130 0.20 2.98 19.03
C LEU A 130 0.18 1.49 19.41
N LYS A 131 1.32 0.80 19.34
CA LYS A 131 1.44 -0.62 19.73
C LYS A 131 1.18 -0.81 21.22
N LYS A 132 1.74 0.07 22.07
CA LYS A 132 1.46 0.06 23.52
C LYS A 132 -0.01 0.33 23.80
N TYR A 133 -0.62 1.29 23.09
CA TYR A 133 -2.04 1.60 23.23
C TYR A 133 -2.92 0.41 22.84
N ALA A 134 -2.66 -0.21 21.69
CA ALA A 134 -3.38 -1.39 21.21
C ALA A 134 -3.25 -2.56 22.19
N GLN A 135 -2.04 -2.84 22.67
CA GLN A 135 -1.78 -3.87 23.68
C GLN A 135 -2.57 -3.63 24.97
N GLY A 136 -2.58 -2.39 25.47
CA GLY A 136 -3.35 -2.02 26.67
C GLY A 136 -4.87 -2.18 26.52
N LYS A 137 -5.37 -2.27 25.28
CA LYS A 137 -6.77 -2.51 24.95
C LYS A 137 -7.07 -3.95 24.52
N GLY A 138 -6.06 -4.82 24.46
CA GLY A 138 -6.20 -6.18 23.93
C GLY A 138 -6.50 -6.23 22.43
N LEU A 139 -6.07 -5.20 21.68
CA LEU A 139 -6.28 -5.08 20.23
C LEU A 139 -4.99 -5.42 19.47
N LEU A 140 -5.15 -6.02 18.29
CA LEU A 140 -4.07 -6.19 17.31
C LEU A 140 -3.82 -4.89 16.54
N LEU A 141 -2.54 -4.52 16.44
CA LEU A 141 -2.05 -3.48 15.53
C LEU A 141 -0.94 -4.08 14.63
N LEU A 142 -1.19 -4.13 13.33
CA LEU A 142 -0.23 -4.50 12.30
C LEU A 142 0.33 -3.24 11.64
N GLY A 143 1.65 -3.13 11.52
CA GLY A 143 2.32 -1.96 10.93
C GLY A 143 2.92 -1.00 11.96
N PRO A 144 3.31 0.22 11.54
CA PRO A 144 3.21 0.80 10.19
C PRO A 144 4.02 0.04 9.13
N ASP A 145 3.84 0.41 7.86
CA ASP A 145 4.44 -0.26 6.70
C ASP A 145 4.11 -1.77 6.62
N CYS A 146 2.91 -2.15 7.07
CA CYS A 146 2.43 -3.53 6.90
C CYS A 146 1.80 -3.68 5.52
N GLY A 147 2.58 -4.16 4.55
CA GLY A 147 2.09 -4.34 3.18
C GLY A 147 1.16 -5.54 2.96
N THR A 148 1.22 -6.57 3.81
CA THR A 148 0.56 -7.86 3.59
C THR A 148 -0.01 -8.43 4.89
N ALA A 149 -1.31 -8.74 4.90
CA ALA A 149 -1.89 -9.62 5.89
C ALA A 149 -3.05 -10.43 5.29
N ILE A 150 -3.24 -11.65 5.80
CA ILE A 150 -4.39 -12.49 5.48
C ILE A 150 -4.94 -13.02 6.81
N ILE A 151 -6.08 -12.48 7.24
CA ILE A 151 -6.68 -12.82 8.53
C ILE A 151 -7.99 -13.52 8.25
N GLN A 152 -8.13 -14.77 8.73
CA GLN A 152 -9.32 -15.57 8.46
C GLN A 152 -9.71 -15.56 6.98
N GLY A 153 -8.72 -15.71 6.08
CA GLY A 153 -8.91 -15.73 4.63
C GLY A 153 -9.27 -14.38 4.00
N TYR A 154 -9.47 -13.32 4.77
CA TYR A 154 -9.69 -11.98 4.23
C TYR A 154 -8.34 -11.36 3.86
N PRO A 155 -8.16 -10.94 2.59
CA PRO A 155 -6.96 -10.26 2.14
C PRO A 155 -6.94 -8.80 2.65
N LEU A 156 -5.81 -8.36 3.21
CA LEU A 156 -5.58 -6.98 3.60
C LEU A 156 -4.26 -6.51 2.97
N GLY A 157 -4.30 -5.39 2.24
CA GLY A 157 -3.17 -4.90 1.46
C GLY A 157 -2.85 -5.83 0.28
N PHE A 158 -1.57 -6.10 0.06
CA PHE A 158 -1.11 -7.04 -0.98
C PHE A 158 -1.22 -8.48 -0.47
N ALA A 159 -2.17 -9.23 -1.01
CA ALA A 159 -2.39 -10.62 -0.66
C ALA A 159 -2.54 -11.48 -1.92
N ASN A 160 -2.28 -12.78 -1.79
CA ASN A 160 -2.46 -13.76 -2.84
C ASN A 160 -3.61 -14.69 -2.46
N GLU A 161 -4.34 -15.19 -3.46
CA GLU A 161 -5.25 -16.32 -3.24
C GLU A 161 -4.45 -17.59 -2.90
N GLY A 162 -5.06 -18.54 -2.20
CA GLY A 162 -4.40 -19.79 -1.79
C GLY A 162 -5.28 -20.59 -0.84
N LYS A 163 -4.95 -21.87 -0.65
CA LYS A 163 -5.76 -22.78 0.16
C LYS A 163 -5.61 -22.46 1.64
N ARG A 164 -6.70 -22.63 2.39
CA ARG A 164 -6.63 -22.64 3.86
C ARG A 164 -6.01 -23.96 4.32
N GLY A 165 -5.14 -23.87 5.31
CA GLY A 165 -4.49 -25.02 5.94
C GLY A 165 -4.38 -24.84 7.45
N ASN A 166 -3.53 -25.65 8.07
CA ASN A 166 -3.26 -25.68 9.51
C ASN A 166 -1.98 -24.91 9.91
N VAL A 167 -1.35 -24.18 8.98
CA VAL A 167 -0.13 -23.41 9.21
C VAL A 167 -0.47 -21.93 9.43
N GLY A 168 -0.04 -21.37 10.56
CA GLY A 168 -0.09 -19.93 10.84
C GLY A 168 1.23 -19.26 10.48
N LEU A 169 1.16 -18.12 9.79
CA LEU A 169 2.32 -17.33 9.37
C LEU A 169 2.33 -15.98 10.09
N VAL A 170 3.50 -15.61 10.63
CA VAL A 170 3.78 -14.29 11.20
C VAL A 170 5.16 -13.87 10.71
N GLY A 171 5.28 -12.62 10.28
CA GLY A 171 6.56 -12.08 9.81
C GLY A 171 6.51 -10.56 9.71
N ALA A 172 7.69 -9.95 9.63
CA ALA A 172 7.88 -8.51 9.49
C ALA A 172 8.42 -8.15 8.09
N ALA A 173 8.02 -8.93 7.07
CA ALA A 173 8.41 -8.73 5.67
C ALA A 173 7.24 -9.12 4.75
N GLY A 174 6.70 -8.16 4.01
CA GLY A 174 5.51 -8.37 3.16
C GLY A 174 5.73 -9.44 2.09
N THR A 175 6.61 -9.18 1.13
CA THR A 175 6.95 -10.14 0.06
C THR A 175 7.54 -11.45 0.59
N GLY A 176 8.26 -11.39 1.73
CA GLY A 176 8.77 -12.58 2.41
C GLY A 176 7.66 -13.52 2.87
N ILE A 177 6.60 -13.00 3.50
CA ILE A 177 5.42 -13.79 3.87
C ILE A 177 4.70 -14.34 2.63
N GLN A 178 4.57 -13.52 1.59
CA GLN A 178 3.91 -13.96 0.34
C GLN A 178 4.65 -15.14 -0.30
N GLU A 179 5.98 -15.09 -0.35
CA GLU A 179 6.79 -16.18 -0.88
C GLU A 179 6.66 -17.45 -0.04
N VAL A 180 6.82 -17.34 1.29
CA VAL A 180 6.68 -18.48 2.20
C VAL A 180 5.29 -19.10 2.07
N ARG A 181 4.24 -18.29 1.99
CA ARG A 181 2.87 -18.77 1.78
C ARG A 181 2.71 -19.51 0.46
N THR A 182 3.25 -18.97 -0.63
CA THR A 182 3.20 -19.60 -1.95
C THR A 182 3.90 -20.95 -1.94
N LEU A 183 5.06 -21.05 -1.26
CA LEU A 183 5.78 -22.31 -1.12
C LEU A 183 5.00 -23.34 -0.29
N ILE A 184 4.36 -22.92 0.79
CA ILE A 184 3.50 -23.80 1.60
C ILE A 184 2.32 -24.30 0.76
N ASP A 185 1.59 -23.41 0.07
CA ASP A 185 0.45 -23.81 -0.77
C ASP A 185 0.86 -24.80 -1.87
N ARG A 186 2.06 -24.63 -2.44
CA ARG A 186 2.64 -25.55 -3.42
C ARG A 186 2.96 -26.94 -2.84
N LEU A 187 3.33 -27.02 -1.55
CA LEU A 187 3.66 -28.29 -0.87
C LEU A 187 2.42 -29.09 -0.45
N GLY A 188 1.23 -28.44 -0.43
CA GLY A 188 -0.04 -29.04 -0.02
C GLY A 188 -0.33 -28.89 1.46
#